data_AF-A0A1W1DI59-F1
#
_entry.id   AF-A0A1W1DI59-F1
#
_cell.length_a   1.000
_cell.length_b   1.000
_cell.length_c   1.000
_cell.angle_alpha   90.00
_cell.angle_beta   90.00
_cell.angle_gamma   90.00
#
_symmetry.space_group_name_H-M   'P 1'
#
loop_
_entity.id
_entity.type
_entity.pdbx_description
1 polymer ?
#
loop_
_entity_poly.entity_id
_entity_poly.type
_entity_poly.pdbx_seq_one_letter_code
_entity_poly.pdbx_strand_id
1 'polypeptide(L)' 'MIGSGDRSQRIRTYNYPQGRITDHRINLTLYKLAEIMEGDLESIIEPLIVEQQTNQLTELNDSLG' A
#
# COMPACT_ATOMS: atom_id res chain seq x y z
N MET A 1 -4.12 1.81 -13.28
CA MET A 1 -3.26 3.02 -13.34
C MET A 1 -2.85 3.40 -11.92
N ILE A 2 -1.63 3.05 -11.51
CA ILE A 2 -0.99 3.61 -10.32
C ILE A 2 -1.05 5.14 -10.51
N GLY A 3 -1.68 5.85 -9.57
CA GLY A 3 -2.09 7.26 -9.71
C GLY A 3 -1.01 8.15 -10.32
N SER A 4 -1.41 9.16 -11.10
CA SER A 4 -0.63 9.91 -12.11
C SER A 4 0.62 10.68 -11.64
N GLY A 5 1.30 10.26 -10.57
CA GLY A 5 2.40 10.99 -9.93
C GLY A 5 1.94 12.24 -9.18
N ASP A 6 0.64 12.51 -9.14
CA ASP A 6 0.09 13.65 -8.43
C ASP A 6 0.18 13.43 -6.91
N ARG A 7 0.96 14.30 -6.26
CA ARG A 7 1.18 14.28 -4.80
C ARG A 7 -0.07 14.69 -4.01
N SER A 8 -1.14 15.10 -4.69
CA SER A 8 -2.45 15.40 -4.08
C SER A 8 -3.20 14.16 -3.59
N GLN A 9 -2.87 12.97 -4.11
CA GLN A 9 -3.54 11.72 -3.78
C GLN A 9 -3.24 11.27 -2.34
N ARG A 10 -4.29 11.08 -1.54
CA ARG A 10 -4.16 10.52 -0.19
C ARG A 10 -3.93 9.01 -0.26
N ILE A 11 -2.67 8.59 -0.18
CA ILE A 11 -2.28 7.16 -0.22
C ILE A 11 -2.46 6.42 1.10
N ARG A 12 -2.45 7.13 2.25
CA ARG A 12 -2.60 6.51 3.58
C ARG A 12 -3.45 7.36 4.51
N THR A 13 -4.15 6.71 5.43
CA THR A 13 -4.82 7.32 6.58
C THR A 13 -4.23 6.76 7.86
N TYR A 14 -3.75 7.63 8.76
CA TYR A 14 -3.29 7.27 10.10
C TYR A 14 -4.36 7.68 11.12
N ASN A 15 -4.88 6.73 11.89
CA ASN A 15 -5.91 6.96 12.91
C ASN A 15 -5.35 6.62 14.30
N TYR A 16 -4.85 7.64 14.98
CA TYR A 16 -4.24 7.52 16.31
C TYR A 16 -5.22 7.03 17.39
N PRO A 17 -6.44 7.57 17.52
CA PRO A 17 -7.39 7.08 18.53
C PRO A 17 -7.71 5.58 18.41
N GLN A 18 -7.69 5.04 17.19
CA GLN A 18 -8.00 3.63 16.91
C GLN A 18 -6.75 2.79 16.65
N GLY A 19 -5.55 3.36 16.82
CA GLY A 19 -4.26 2.67 16.67
C GLY A 19 -4.04 2.04 15.29
N ARG A 20 -4.68 2.54 14.22
CA ARG A 20 -4.61 1.92 12.89
C ARG A 20 -4.04 2.81 11.80
N ILE A 21 -3.52 2.17 10.78
CA ILE A 21 -3.17 2.76 9.49
C ILE A 21 -3.94 2.04 8.38
N THR A 22 -4.36 2.79 7.36
CA THR A 22 -4.93 2.23 6.13
C THR A 22 -4.13 2.73 4.94
N ASP A 23 -3.63 1.83 4.09
CA ASP A 23 -3.01 2.13 2.80
C ASP A 23 -4.03 1.91 1.67
N HIS A 24 -4.42 2.99 1.02
CA HIS A 24 -5.50 3.00 0.02
C HIS A 24 -5.04 2.48 -1.34
N ARG A 25 -3.73 2.33 -1.57
CA ARG A 25 -3.22 1.80 -2.84
C ARG A 25 -3.63 0.34 -3.06
N ILE A 26 -3.75 -0.40 -1.96
CA ILE A 26 -4.03 -1.85 -1.95
C ILE A 26 -5.15 -2.21 -0.96
N ASN A 27 -5.85 -1.21 -0.41
CA ASN A 27 -6.87 -1.38 0.63
C ASN A 27 -6.40 -2.16 1.88
N LEU A 28 -5.13 -2.03 2.25
CA LEU A 28 -4.55 -2.67 3.44
C LEU A 28 -4.89 -1.86 4.69
N THR A 29 -5.36 -2.52 5.75
CA THR A 29 -5.54 -1.89 7.08
C THR A 29 -4.80 -2.68 8.14
N LEU A 30 -3.97 -1.98 8.94
CA LEU A 30 -3.18 -2.57 10.03
C LEU A 30 -3.50 -1.87 11.35
N TYR A 31 -3.70 -2.64 12.42
CA TYR A 31 -3.97 -2.15 13.79
C TYR A 31 -2.70 -2.07 14.64
N LYS A 32 -1.61 -1.59 14.05
CA LYS A 32 -0.30 -1.50 14.71
C LYS A 32 0.41 -0.18 14.40
N LEU A 33 -0.35 0.90 14.49
CA LEU A 33 0.15 2.25 14.18
C LEU A 33 1.40 2.61 14.99
N ALA A 34 1.44 2.28 16.29
CA ALA A 34 2.57 2.61 17.14
C ALA A 34 3.88 1.99 16.63
N GLU A 35 3.90 0.68 16.39
CA GLU A 35 5.06 -0.05 15.86
C GLU A 35 5.53 0.52 14.52
N ILE A 36 4.59 0.85 13.64
CA ILE A 36 4.85 1.45 12.33
C ILE A 36 5.50 2.83 12.47
N MET A 37 5.05 3.64 13.43
CA MET A 37 5.62 4.96 13.69
C MET A 37 7.02 4.87 14.34
N GLU A 38 7.32 3.78 15.04
CA GLU A 38 8.65 3.46 15.58
C GLU A 38 9.60 2.85 14.52
N GLY A 39 9.10 2.55 13.33
CA GLY A 39 9.92 2.12 12.19
C GLY A 39 9.67 0.69 11.68
N ASP A 40 8.70 -0.06 12.23
CA ASP A 40 8.27 -1.36 11.69
C ASP A 40 7.46 -1.20 10.39
N LEU A 41 8.13 -0.75 9.33
CA LEU A 41 7.52 -0.46 8.04
C LEU A 41 7.37 -1.68 7.13
N GLU A 42 8.03 -2.79 7.45
CA GLU A 42 8.08 -4.00 6.62
C GLU A 42 6.67 -4.53 6.32
N SER A 43 5.82 -4.51 7.34
CA SER A 43 4.40 -4.85 7.25
C SER A 43 3.54 -4.02 6.29
N ILE A 44 4.01 -2.83 5.90
CA ILE A 44 3.37 -2.01 4.86
C ILE A 44 4.08 -2.20 3.52
N ILE A 45 5.41 -2.29 3.53
CA ILE A 45 6.24 -2.31 2.32
C ILE A 45 6.09 -3.64 1.57
N GLU A 46 6.16 -4.78 2.25
CA GLU A 46 6.09 -6.09 1.60
C GLU A 46 4.78 -6.29 0.82
N PRO A 47 3.58 -6.03 1.39
CA PRO A 47 2.34 -6.20 0.64
C PRO A 47 2.26 -5.30 -0.60
N LEU A 48 2.82 -4.09 -0.54
CA LEU A 48 2.85 -3.17 -1.69
C LEU A 48 3.75 -3.70 -2.81
N ILE A 49 4.90 -4.30 -2.47
CA ILE A 49 5.80 -4.90 -3.45
C ILE A 49 5.13 -6.11 -4.12
N VAL A 50 4.51 -6.98 -3.33
CA VAL A 50 3.81 -8.18 -3.85
C VAL A 50 2.68 -7.77 -4.80
N GLU A 51 1.88 -6.78 -4.42
CA GLU A 51 0.80 -6.26 -5.28
C GLU A 51 1.36 -5.68 -6.58
N GLN A 52 2.44 -4.91 -6.51
CA GLN A 52 3.09 -4.34 -7.70
C GLN A 52 3.59 -5.45 -8.64
N GLN A 53 4.25 -6.48 -8.12
CA GLN A 53 4.75 -7.60 -8.91
C GLN A 53 3.60 -8.38 -9.56
N THR A 54 2.52 -8.64 -8.80
CA THR A 54 1.32 -9.31 -9.31
C THR A 54 0.67 -8.53 -10.44
N ASN A 55 0.55 -7.21 -10.29
CA ASN A 55 0.02 -6.34 -11.34
C ASN A 55 0.91 -6.36 -12.60
N GLN A 56 2.23 -6.29 -12.45
CA GLN A 56 3.16 -6.37 -13.58
C GLN A 56 3.08 -7.69 -14.33
N LEU A 57 2.96 -8.81 -13.61
CA LEU A 57 2.80 -10.13 -14.21
C LEU A 57 1.46 -10.25 -14.96
N THR A 58 0.41 -9.67 -14.41
CA THR A 58 -0.93 -9.65 -15.05
C THR A 58 -0.91 -8.82 -16.32
N GLU A 59 -0.35 -7.59 -16.27
CA GLU A 59 -0.19 -6.73 -17.44
C GLU A 59 0.66 -7.39 -18.54
N LEU A 60 1.73 -8.10 -18.16
CA LEU A 60 2.56 -8.85 -19.10
C LEU A 60 1.78 -9.98 -19.77
N ASN A 61 1.01 -10.76 -18.99
CA ASN A 61 0.17 -11.84 -19.51
C ASN A 61 -0.87 -11.31 -20.51
N ASP A 62 -1.54 -10.20 -20.16
CA ASP A 62 -2.55 -9.56 -21.02
C ASP A 62 -1.94 -8.99 -22.30
N SER A 63 -0.67 -8.58 -22.28
CA SER A 63 0.04 -8.10 -23.48
C SER A 63 0.51 -9.22 -24.43
N LEU A 64 0.58 -10.46 -23.93
CA LEU A 64 1.06 -11.63 -24.67
C LEU A 64 -0.10 -12.48 -25.24
N GLY A 65 -1.33 -12.25 -24.79
CA GLY A 65 -2.57 -12.88 -25.29
C GLY A 65 -3.24 -12.06 -26.39
#